data_AF-A0A363TX91-F1
#
_entry.id   AF-A0A363TX91-F1
#
_cell.length_a   1.000
_cell.length_b   1.000
_cell.length_c   1.000
_cell.angle_alpha   90.00
_cell.angle_beta   90.00
_cell.angle_gamma   90.00
#
_symmetry.space_group_name_H-M   'P 1'
#
loop_
_entity.id
_entity.type
_entity.pdbx_description
1 polymer ?
#
loop_
_entity_poly.entity_id
_entity_poly.type
_entity_poly.pdbx_seq_one_letter_code
_entity_poly.pdbx_strand_id
1 'polypeptide(L)'
;MGMTPLEYALFAAGASLLSWILLRAFAPFLRDRLEATAHRHAKDLREEFLLLPPRKIVLLLTASGIIVAFLSYPLTSNFLWAAASGTLPTLVSGCLVKVYRSRRRKKVISQIPGFLDILAGQVKAGRSLQEAISDTISLLPNQIRKEISWIYRLCRLGTPLSEAFLLWEKRMPCDEVALLVRPLRAALPAGGNIVELLTRTRDILRARIRMKEKMQSMTAQARLQATVLTLLPPAFAAVLSRIDPAFLPRALGTAQGKAILAAAAFLQFLGWLSIRKILSVKP
;
A
#
# COMPACT_ATOMS: atom_id res chain seq x y z
N MET A 1 15.81 29.29 48.19
CA MET A 1 14.97 30.28 47.48
C MET A 1 13.84 29.52 46.80
N GLY A 2 12.71 29.35 47.51
CA GLY A 2 11.51 28.70 46.97
C GLY A 2 10.58 29.77 46.41
N MET A 3 10.10 29.55 45.19
CA MET A 3 9.15 30.44 44.52
C MET A 3 7.85 30.53 45.31
N THR A 4 7.28 31.72 45.38
CA THR A 4 6.10 31.99 46.19
C THR A 4 4.83 31.44 45.53
N PRO A 5 3.79 31.04 46.29
CA PRO A 5 2.56 30.47 45.74
C PRO A 5 1.84 31.38 44.73
N LEU A 6 2.13 32.69 44.73
CA LEU A 6 1.62 33.67 43.77
C LEU A 6 2.22 33.50 42.37
N GLU A 7 3.48 33.07 42.25
CA GLU A 7 4.15 32.86 40.97
C GLU A 7 3.61 31.62 40.25
N TYR A 8 3.22 30.58 41.00
CA TYR A 8 2.55 29.39 40.46
C TYR A 8 1.16 29.70 39.90
N ALA A 9 0.38 30.57 40.55
CA ALA A 9 -0.95 30.96 40.09
C ALA A 9 -0.89 31.75 38.78
N LEU A 10 0.07 32.67 38.64
CA LEU A 10 0.30 33.44 37.41
C LEU A 10 0.78 32.54 36.26
N PHE A 11 1.63 31.56 36.53
CA PHE A 11 2.10 30.61 35.51
C PHE A 11 0.99 29.66 35.05
N ALA A 12 0.13 29.19 35.97
CA ALA A 12 -1.02 28.34 35.66
C ALA A 12 -2.11 29.09 34.87
N ALA A 13 -2.35 30.36 35.18
CA ALA A 13 -3.26 31.22 34.41
C ALA A 13 -2.71 31.52 33.00
N GLY A 14 -1.40 31.75 32.88
CA GLY A 14 -0.74 31.92 31.58
C GLY A 14 -0.77 30.66 30.72
N ALA A 15 -0.51 29.49 31.32
CA ALA A 15 -0.55 28.20 30.64
C ALA A 15 -1.96 27.80 30.18
N SER A 16 -3.00 28.13 30.97
CA SER A 16 -4.40 27.88 30.59
C SER A 16 -4.88 28.79 29.46
N LEU A 17 -4.44 30.06 29.43
CA LEU A 17 -4.68 30.97 28.30
C LEU A 17 -3.92 30.56 27.03
N LEU A 18 -2.66 30.16 27.15
CA LEU A 18 -1.86 29.63 26.03
C LEU A 18 -2.47 28.32 25.49
N SER A 19 -2.94 27.43 26.37
CA SER A 19 -3.63 26.20 25.99
C SER A 19 -4.96 26.48 25.29
N TRP A 20 -5.74 27.46 25.77
CA TRP A 20 -7.00 27.87 25.15
C TRP A 20 -6.79 28.54 23.78
N ILE A 21 -5.73 29.34 23.63
CA ILE A 21 -5.33 29.99 22.37
C ILE A 21 -4.76 28.98 21.37
N LEU A 22 -3.93 28.02 21.81
CA LEU A 22 -3.45 26.94 20.97
C LEU A 22 -4.59 26.05 20.47
N LEU A 23 -5.54 25.70 21.34
CA LEU A 23 -6.72 24.91 20.95
C LEU A 23 -7.64 25.65 19.99
N ARG A 24 -7.82 26.97 20.14
CA ARG A 24 -8.59 27.79 19.19
C ARG A 24 -7.86 28.05 17.87
N ALA A 25 -6.54 28.18 17.88
CA ALA A 25 -5.74 28.40 16.67
C ALA A 25 -5.55 27.13 15.82
N PHE A 26 -5.54 25.95 16.45
CA PHE A 26 -5.37 24.66 15.76
C PHE A 26 -6.70 24.08 15.21
N ALA A 27 -7.84 24.49 15.78
CA ALA A 27 -9.18 24.06 15.35
C ALA A 27 -9.53 24.38 13.87
N PRO A 28 -9.25 25.58 13.31
CA PRO A 28 -9.54 25.86 11.89
C PRO A 28 -8.58 25.14 10.93
N PHE A 29 -7.31 24.95 11.31
CA PHE A 29 -6.32 24.27 10.47
C PHE A 29 -6.58 22.76 10.32
N LEU A 30 -7.12 22.12 11.36
CA LEU A 30 -7.61 20.74 11.29
C LEU A 30 -8.90 20.63 10.47
N ARG A 31 -9.81 21.62 10.54
CA ARG A 31 -11.08 21.64 9.79
C ARG A 31 -10.85 21.69 8.28
N ASP A 32 -9.97 22.58 7.80
CA ASP A 32 -9.71 22.75 6.37
C ASP A 32 -8.97 21.54 5.75
N ARG A 33 -8.07 20.90 6.51
CA ARG A 33 -7.38 19.66 6.08
C ARG A 33 -8.31 18.44 6.13
N LEU A 34 -9.24 18.38 7.09
CA LEU A 34 -10.23 17.30 7.20
C LEU A 34 -11.30 17.43 6.11
N GLU A 35 -11.78 18.63 5.79
CA GLU A 35 -12.80 18.86 4.75
C GLU A 35 -12.24 18.64 3.33
N ALA A 36 -10.99 19.06 3.06
CA ALA A 36 -10.31 18.79 1.78
C ALA A 36 -10.09 17.28 1.53
N THR A 37 -9.91 16.50 2.60
CA THR A 37 -9.71 15.04 2.52
C THR A 37 -11.06 14.29 2.52
N ALA A 38 -12.06 14.78 3.25
CA ALA A 38 -13.40 14.21 3.34
C ALA A 38 -14.20 14.36 2.04
N HIS A 39 -14.10 15.51 1.33
CA HIS A 39 -14.81 15.69 0.06
C HIS A 39 -14.23 14.87 -1.10
N ARG A 40 -12.91 14.59 -1.11
CA ARG A 40 -12.31 13.66 -2.10
C ARG A 40 -12.66 12.20 -1.83
N HIS A 41 -12.89 11.81 -0.57
CA HIS A 41 -13.18 10.42 -0.23
C HIS A 41 -14.68 10.10 -0.15
N ALA A 42 -15.57 11.08 0.12
CA ALA A 42 -17.01 10.82 0.21
C ALA A 42 -17.68 10.49 -1.13
N LYS A 43 -17.14 10.98 -2.26
CA LYS A 43 -17.72 10.75 -3.60
C LYS A 43 -17.45 9.34 -4.14
N ASP A 44 -16.33 8.73 -3.74
CA ASP A 44 -15.91 7.38 -4.17
C ASP A 44 -16.30 6.25 -3.19
N LEU A 45 -16.86 6.59 -2.02
CA LEU A 45 -17.24 5.60 -0.99
C LEU A 45 -18.65 5.03 -1.16
N ARG A 46 -19.39 5.44 -2.20
CA ARG A 46 -20.80 5.03 -2.39
C ARG A 46 -21.01 3.67 -3.06
N GLU A 47 -19.96 3.00 -3.54
CA GLU A 47 -20.14 1.77 -4.34
C GLU A 47 -19.43 0.49 -3.83
N GLU A 48 -19.12 0.35 -2.54
CA GLU A 48 -18.53 -0.90 -2.04
C GLU A 48 -19.36 -1.54 -0.91
N PHE A 49 -20.37 -2.30 -1.33
CA PHE A 49 -21.10 -3.27 -0.52
C PHE A 49 -20.22 -4.49 -0.19
N LEU A 50 -19.49 -4.40 0.92
CA LEU A 50 -19.21 -5.52 1.82
C LEU A 50 -19.90 -5.17 3.15
N LEU A 51 -20.57 -6.14 3.78
CA LEU A 51 -21.52 -6.00 4.90
C LEU A 51 -20.99 -5.36 6.21
N LEU A 52 -19.82 -4.73 6.19
CA LEU A 52 -19.37 -3.81 7.22
C LEU A 52 -19.13 -2.43 6.58
N PRO A 53 -20.00 -1.44 6.84
CA PRO A 53 -19.83 -0.09 6.34
C PRO A 53 -18.42 0.41 6.70
N PRO A 54 -17.65 0.96 5.76
CA PRO A 54 -16.38 1.63 6.07
C PRO A 54 -16.55 2.71 7.13
N ARG A 55 -17.75 3.31 7.20
CA ARG A 55 -18.21 4.15 8.31
C ARG A 55 -18.13 3.46 9.66
N LYS A 56 -18.56 2.19 9.80
CA LYS A 56 -18.47 1.44 11.07
C LYS A 56 -17.01 1.12 11.42
N ILE A 57 -16.14 0.83 10.45
CA ILE A 57 -14.71 0.56 10.72
C ILE A 57 -13.98 1.83 11.15
N VAL A 58 -14.19 2.94 10.44
CA VAL A 58 -13.64 4.24 10.83
C VAL A 58 -14.23 4.68 12.16
N LEU A 59 -15.54 4.53 12.39
CA LEU A 59 -16.21 4.89 13.64
C LEU A 59 -15.76 4.02 14.81
N LEU A 60 -15.55 2.72 14.62
CA LEU A 60 -14.98 1.82 15.63
C LEU A 60 -13.52 2.14 15.93
N LEU A 61 -12.72 2.53 14.92
CA LEU A 61 -11.31 2.94 15.09
C LEU A 61 -11.17 4.34 15.70
N THR A 62 -12.05 5.27 15.37
CA THR A 62 -12.11 6.58 16.03
C THR A 62 -12.65 6.44 17.45
N ALA A 63 -13.65 5.58 17.67
CA ALA A 63 -14.18 5.29 19.01
C ALA A 63 -13.10 4.60 19.87
N SER A 64 -12.38 3.61 19.34
CA SER A 64 -11.28 2.98 20.06
C SER A 64 -10.15 3.98 20.33
N GLY A 65 -9.86 4.88 19.39
CA GLY A 65 -8.88 5.97 19.59
C GLY A 65 -9.29 6.97 20.66
N ILE A 66 -10.57 7.32 20.74
CA ILE A 66 -11.13 8.19 21.79
C ILE A 66 -11.07 7.48 23.15
N ILE A 67 -11.41 6.19 23.21
CA ILE A 67 -11.36 5.39 24.45
C ILE A 67 -9.92 5.28 24.96
N VAL A 68 -8.95 5.04 24.07
CA VAL A 68 -7.53 4.96 24.42
C VAL A 68 -6.98 6.33 24.85
N ALA A 69 -7.40 7.43 24.22
CA ALA A 69 -7.02 8.79 24.62
C ALA A 69 -7.63 9.19 25.97
N PHE A 70 -8.85 8.75 26.26
CA PHE A 70 -9.54 9.00 27.52
C PHE A 70 -8.94 8.17 28.67
N LEU A 71 -8.56 6.91 28.42
CA LEU A 71 -7.88 6.05 29.41
C LEU A 71 -6.42 6.42 29.66
N SER A 72 -5.72 7.03 28.71
CA SER A 72 -4.29 7.39 28.85
C SER A 72 -4.06 8.70 29.60
N TYR A 73 -5.09 9.55 29.69
CA TYR A 73 -5.06 10.85 30.37
C TYR A 73 -4.65 10.78 31.86
N PRO A 74 -5.20 9.88 32.70
CA PRO A 74 -4.82 9.81 34.12
C PRO A 74 -3.44 9.19 34.37
N LEU A 75 -2.84 8.49 33.39
CA LEU A 75 -1.64 7.68 33.64
C LEU A 75 -0.31 8.41 33.37
N THR A 76 -0.30 9.51 32.60
CA THR A 76 0.96 10.03 32.04
C THR A 76 1.27 11.50 32.37
N SER A 77 0.29 12.28 32.86
CA SER A 77 0.43 13.71 33.23
C SER A 77 1.06 14.64 32.17
N ASN A 78 1.24 14.17 30.94
CA ASN A 78 1.92 14.86 29.84
C ASN A 78 1.00 14.94 28.61
N PHE A 79 0.61 16.17 28.25
CA PHE A 79 -0.31 16.47 27.14
C PHE A 79 0.16 15.93 25.78
N LEU A 80 1.47 15.84 25.55
CA LEU A 80 2.07 15.35 24.31
C LEU A 80 1.80 13.86 24.04
N TRP A 81 1.79 13.02 25.07
CA TRP A 81 1.50 11.57 24.93
C TRP A 81 0.01 11.31 24.68
N ALA A 82 -0.87 12.11 25.28
CA ALA A 82 -2.31 12.05 25.02
C ALA A 82 -2.64 12.46 23.57
N ALA A 83 -2.04 13.53 23.07
CA ALA A 83 -2.20 13.98 21.68
C ALA A 83 -1.63 12.99 20.65
N ALA A 84 -0.49 12.36 20.95
CA ALA A 84 0.09 11.30 20.12
C ALA A 84 -0.81 10.05 20.09
N SER A 85 -1.41 9.67 21.22
CA SER A 85 -2.28 8.49 21.32
C SER A 85 -3.60 8.63 20.55
N GLY A 86 -4.14 9.85 20.40
CA GLY A 86 -5.37 10.11 19.65
C GLY A 86 -5.18 10.23 18.13
N THR A 87 -3.98 10.60 17.67
CA THR A 87 -3.66 10.78 16.24
C THR A 87 -3.17 9.50 15.57
N LEU A 88 -2.56 8.58 16.32
CA LEU A 88 -2.13 7.28 15.82
C LEU A 88 -3.27 6.41 15.25
N PRO A 89 -4.43 6.25 15.90
CA PRO A 89 -5.52 5.40 15.42
C PRO A 89 -6.12 5.89 14.09
N THR A 90 -6.21 7.20 13.89
CA THR A 90 -6.76 7.79 12.66
C THR A 90 -5.79 7.62 11.49
N LEU A 91 -4.50 7.82 11.68
CA LEU A 91 -3.47 7.55 10.66
C LEU A 91 -3.37 6.05 10.31
N VAL A 92 -3.41 5.19 11.34
CA VAL A 92 -3.39 3.73 11.17
C VAL A 92 -4.64 3.25 10.43
N SER A 93 -5.81 3.84 10.67
CA SER A 93 -7.05 3.50 9.95
C SER A 93 -6.97 3.76 8.45
N GLY A 94 -6.40 4.90 8.04
CA GLY A 94 -6.21 5.24 6.63
C GLY A 94 -5.20 4.30 5.93
N CYS A 95 -4.13 3.93 6.64
CA CYS A 95 -3.14 2.99 6.14
C CYS A 95 -3.73 1.58 5.94
N LEU A 96 -4.48 1.08 6.93
CA LEU A 96 -5.14 -0.23 6.88
C LEU A 96 -6.10 -0.35 5.69
N VAL A 97 -6.94 0.66 5.47
CA VAL A 97 -7.89 0.68 4.33
C VAL A 97 -7.14 0.68 3.00
N LYS A 98 -6.07 1.47 2.88
CA LYS A 98 -5.24 1.52 1.66
C LYS A 98 -4.55 0.19 1.38
N VAL A 99 -4.02 -0.47 2.41
CA VAL A 99 -3.39 -1.79 2.30
C VAL A 99 -4.42 -2.85 1.91
N TYR A 100 -5.60 -2.86 2.54
CA TYR A 100 -6.66 -3.82 2.20
C TYR A 100 -7.14 -3.65 0.76
N ARG A 101 -7.42 -2.41 0.33
CA ARG A 101 -7.79 -2.09 -1.06
C ARG A 101 -6.71 -2.53 -2.05
N SER A 102 -5.44 -2.24 -1.77
CA SER A 102 -4.31 -2.67 -2.61
C SER A 102 -4.23 -4.19 -2.73
N ARG A 103 -4.39 -4.92 -1.62
CA ARG A 103 -4.38 -6.40 -1.61
C ARG A 103 -5.54 -6.97 -2.41
N ARG A 104 -6.76 -6.46 -2.23
CA ARG A 104 -7.94 -6.90 -3.01
C ARG A 104 -7.74 -6.63 -4.51
N ARG A 105 -7.28 -5.43 -4.85
CA ARG A 105 -6.98 -5.03 -6.24
C ARG A 105 -5.98 -5.97 -6.90
N LYS A 106 -4.88 -6.30 -6.22
CA LYS A 106 -3.90 -7.28 -6.71
C LYS A 106 -4.54 -8.65 -6.99
N LYS A 107 -5.42 -9.13 -6.10
CA LYS A 107 -6.13 -10.41 -6.29
C LYS A 107 -7.06 -10.38 -7.50
N VAL A 108 -7.79 -9.29 -7.71
CA VAL A 108 -8.64 -9.12 -8.90
C VAL A 108 -7.77 -9.13 -10.16
N ILE A 109 -6.70 -8.34 -10.21
CA ILE A 109 -5.79 -8.26 -11.37
C ILE A 109 -5.22 -9.63 -11.72
N SER A 110 -4.76 -10.42 -10.74
CA SER A 110 -4.23 -11.76 -10.98
C SER A 110 -5.27 -12.73 -11.56
N GLN A 111 -6.56 -12.46 -11.37
CA GLN A 111 -7.66 -13.32 -11.84
C GLN A 111 -8.22 -12.90 -13.21
N ILE A 112 -7.89 -11.70 -13.71
CA ILE A 112 -8.36 -11.21 -15.03
C ILE A 112 -7.98 -12.17 -16.16
N PRO A 113 -6.74 -12.69 -16.26
CA PRO A 113 -6.40 -13.59 -17.37
C PRO A 113 -7.26 -14.85 -17.39
N GLY A 114 -7.52 -15.45 -16.22
CA GLY A 114 -8.39 -16.63 -16.12
C GLY A 114 -9.83 -16.33 -16.49
N PHE A 115 -10.34 -15.14 -16.16
CA PHE A 115 -11.64 -14.67 -16.65
C PHE A 115 -11.66 -14.57 -18.18
N LEU A 116 -10.63 -13.96 -18.78
CA LEU A 116 -10.52 -13.80 -20.23
C LEU A 116 -10.43 -15.13 -20.97
N ASP A 117 -9.76 -16.13 -20.40
CA ASP A 117 -9.73 -17.49 -20.94
C ASP A 117 -11.12 -18.10 -21.07
N ILE A 118 -11.88 -18.09 -19.97
CA ILE A 118 -13.22 -18.67 -19.92
C ILE A 118 -14.14 -17.91 -20.89
N LEU A 119 -14.08 -16.57 -20.85
CA LEU A 119 -14.89 -15.72 -21.69
C LEU A 119 -14.59 -15.92 -23.18
N ALA A 120 -13.32 -15.99 -23.57
CA ALA A 120 -12.93 -16.26 -24.96
C ALA A 120 -13.43 -17.63 -25.42
N GLY A 121 -13.40 -18.65 -24.56
CA GLY A 121 -13.95 -19.98 -24.85
C GLY A 121 -15.46 -19.95 -25.10
N GLN A 122 -16.22 -19.22 -24.27
CA GLN A 122 -17.67 -19.08 -24.42
C GLN A 122 -18.05 -18.33 -25.71
N VAL A 123 -17.35 -17.23 -26.01
CA VAL A 123 -17.59 -16.45 -27.25
C VAL A 123 -17.20 -17.27 -28.48
N LYS A 124 -16.11 -18.05 -28.40
CA LYS A 124 -15.70 -18.97 -29.48
C LYS A 124 -16.72 -20.09 -29.72
N ALA A 125 -17.47 -20.49 -28.70
CA ALA A 125 -18.58 -21.44 -28.81
C ALA A 125 -19.87 -20.84 -29.42
N GLY A 126 -19.83 -19.58 -29.87
CA GLY A 126 -20.94 -18.91 -30.55
C GLY A 126 -21.90 -18.16 -29.63
N ARG A 127 -21.63 -18.12 -28.32
CA ARG A 127 -22.45 -17.33 -27.37
C ARG A 127 -22.22 -15.84 -27.58
N SER A 128 -23.29 -15.05 -27.40
CA SER A 128 -23.15 -13.60 -27.37
C SER A 128 -22.25 -13.19 -26.19
N LEU A 129 -21.56 -12.06 -26.31
CA LEU A 129 -20.65 -11.61 -25.24
C LEU A 129 -21.39 -11.38 -23.90
N GLN A 130 -22.65 -10.95 -23.93
CA GLN A 130 -23.44 -10.74 -22.71
C GLN A 130 -23.82 -12.07 -22.04
N GLU A 131 -24.21 -13.09 -22.81
CA GLU A 131 -24.47 -14.44 -22.29
C GLU A 131 -23.19 -15.09 -21.76
N ALA A 132 -22.08 -14.96 -22.51
CA ALA A 132 -20.78 -15.46 -22.12
C ALA A 132 -20.32 -14.87 -20.77
N ILE A 133 -20.56 -13.57 -20.52
CA ILE A 133 -20.30 -12.94 -19.22
C ILE A 133 -21.17 -13.55 -18.13
N SER A 134 -22.48 -13.68 -18.37
CA SER A 134 -23.43 -14.27 -17.43
C SER A 134 -22.98 -15.65 -16.95
N ASP A 135 -22.64 -16.53 -17.90
CA ASP A 135 -22.28 -17.92 -17.61
C ASP A 135 -20.93 -18.04 -16.91
N THR A 136 -20.01 -17.12 -17.20
CA THR A 136 -18.67 -17.12 -16.60
C THR A 136 -18.71 -16.72 -15.12
N ILE A 137 -19.67 -15.89 -14.67
CA ILE A 137 -19.73 -15.37 -13.29
C ILE A 137 -19.69 -16.49 -12.24
N SER A 138 -20.40 -17.60 -12.45
CA SER A 138 -20.46 -18.71 -11.49
C SER A 138 -19.11 -19.43 -11.33
N LEU A 139 -18.28 -19.44 -12.39
CA LEU A 139 -16.97 -20.08 -12.45
C LEU A 139 -15.85 -19.21 -11.86
N LEU A 140 -16.09 -17.91 -11.68
CA LEU A 140 -15.07 -16.97 -11.25
C LEU A 140 -14.78 -17.04 -9.74
N PRO A 141 -13.52 -16.84 -9.29
CA PRO A 141 -13.21 -16.68 -7.88
C PRO A 141 -13.90 -15.46 -7.24
N ASN A 142 -14.14 -15.51 -5.93
CA ASN A 142 -14.95 -14.53 -5.18
C ASN A 142 -14.62 -13.04 -5.45
N GLN A 143 -13.34 -12.67 -5.65
CA GLN A 143 -12.96 -11.26 -5.80
C GLN A 143 -13.30 -10.70 -7.19
N ILE A 144 -12.86 -11.36 -8.26
CA ILE A 144 -13.21 -10.94 -9.63
C ILE A 144 -14.70 -11.17 -9.93
N ARG A 145 -15.31 -12.22 -9.37
CA ARG A 145 -16.74 -12.51 -9.51
C ARG A 145 -17.59 -11.30 -9.15
N LYS A 146 -17.26 -10.60 -8.06
CA LYS A 146 -17.98 -9.40 -7.61
C LYS A 146 -17.93 -8.27 -8.65
N GLU A 147 -16.76 -8.01 -9.22
CA GLU A 147 -16.59 -6.96 -10.22
C GLU A 147 -17.35 -7.29 -11.51
N ILE A 148 -17.23 -8.53 -12.02
CA ILE A 148 -17.93 -8.95 -13.23
C ILE A 148 -19.45 -9.04 -13.01
N SER A 149 -19.91 -9.46 -11.82
CA SER A 149 -21.33 -9.46 -11.46
C SER A 149 -21.90 -8.04 -11.42
N TRP A 150 -21.10 -7.06 -10.97
CA TRP A 150 -21.49 -5.66 -10.98
C TRP A 150 -21.62 -5.12 -12.41
N ILE A 151 -20.66 -5.42 -13.30
CA ILE A 151 -20.74 -5.08 -14.73
C ILE A 151 -22.00 -5.69 -15.36
N TYR A 152 -22.24 -7.00 -15.13
CA TYR A 152 -23.41 -7.69 -15.65
C TYR A 152 -24.73 -7.09 -15.14
N ARG A 153 -24.78 -6.68 -13.86
CA ARG A 153 -25.94 -5.99 -13.28
C ARG A 153 -26.20 -4.65 -13.96
N LEU A 154 -25.17 -3.86 -14.29
CA LEU A 154 -25.33 -2.61 -15.05
C LEU A 154 -25.92 -2.89 -16.44
N CYS A 155 -25.43 -3.91 -17.13
CA CYS A 155 -25.99 -4.30 -18.43
C CYS A 155 -27.46 -4.70 -18.33
N ARG A 156 -27.87 -5.43 -17.29
CA ARG A 156 -29.28 -5.77 -17.03
C ARG A 156 -30.17 -4.56 -16.73
N LEU A 157 -29.58 -3.45 -16.28
CA LEU A 157 -30.27 -2.18 -16.05
C LEU A 157 -30.33 -1.29 -17.31
N GLY A 158 -29.89 -1.80 -18.46
CA GLY A 158 -29.93 -1.10 -19.74
C GLY A 158 -28.65 -0.34 -20.09
N THR A 159 -27.61 -0.39 -19.26
CA THR A 159 -26.32 0.24 -19.60
C THR A 159 -25.61 -0.54 -20.72
N PRO A 160 -25.18 0.12 -21.82
CA PRO A 160 -24.42 -0.54 -22.87
C PRO A 160 -23.15 -1.20 -22.32
N LEU A 161 -22.81 -2.37 -22.84
CA LEU A 161 -21.66 -3.15 -22.33
C LEU A 161 -20.34 -2.37 -22.42
N SER A 162 -20.14 -1.60 -23.49
CA SER A 162 -18.97 -0.73 -23.67
C SER A 162 -18.87 0.36 -22.60
N GLU A 163 -20.01 0.86 -22.11
CA GLU A 163 -20.08 1.86 -21.04
C GLU A 163 -19.91 1.21 -19.65
N ALA A 164 -20.48 0.03 -19.43
CA ALA A 164 -20.29 -0.73 -18.20
C ALA A 164 -18.80 -1.06 -17.94
N PHE A 165 -18.05 -1.44 -18.99
CA PHE A 165 -16.60 -1.62 -18.90
C PHE A 165 -15.84 -0.31 -18.63
N LEU A 166 -16.29 0.83 -19.18
CA LEU A 166 -15.71 2.14 -18.86
C LEU A 166 -15.93 2.53 -17.40
N LEU A 167 -17.12 2.28 -16.86
CA LEU A 167 -17.41 2.50 -15.44
C LEU A 167 -16.54 1.61 -14.55
N TRP A 168 -16.24 0.38 -14.99
CA TRP A 168 -15.29 -0.48 -14.30
C TRP A 168 -13.86 0.06 -14.32
N GLU A 169 -13.37 0.59 -15.45
CA GLU A 169 -12.05 1.26 -15.52
C GLU A 169 -11.99 2.48 -14.58
N LYS A 170 -13.06 3.28 -14.51
CA LYS A 170 -13.16 4.43 -13.59
C LYS A 170 -13.18 4.02 -12.12
N ARG A 171 -13.93 2.97 -11.79
CA ARG A 171 -14.04 2.40 -10.44
C ARG A 171 -12.73 1.75 -9.98
N MET A 172 -11.99 1.15 -10.90
CA MET A 172 -10.75 0.43 -10.63
C MET A 172 -9.64 0.90 -11.59
N PRO A 173 -9.04 2.08 -11.36
CA PRO A 173 -8.07 2.67 -12.28
C PRO A 173 -6.74 1.90 -12.23
N CYS A 174 -6.61 0.89 -13.10
CA CYS A 174 -5.40 0.12 -13.36
C CYS A 174 -5.07 0.05 -14.83
N ASP A 175 -3.78 -0.01 -15.11
CA ASP A 175 -3.26 -0.32 -16.43
C ASP A 175 -3.77 -1.67 -16.92
N GLU A 176 -3.88 -2.68 -16.05
CA GLU A 176 -4.35 -4.02 -16.44
C GLU A 176 -5.82 -4.04 -16.84
N VAL A 177 -6.66 -3.23 -16.20
CA VAL A 177 -8.07 -3.07 -16.58
C VAL A 177 -8.17 -2.23 -17.85
N ALA A 178 -7.40 -1.14 -17.95
CA ALA A 178 -7.34 -0.29 -19.14
C ALA A 178 -6.88 -1.05 -20.40
N LEU A 179 -5.93 -1.99 -20.26
CA LEU A 179 -5.45 -2.88 -21.33
C LEU A 179 -6.54 -3.78 -21.89
N LEU A 180 -7.58 -4.08 -21.11
CA LEU A 180 -8.75 -4.82 -21.56
C LEU A 180 -9.84 -3.89 -22.09
N VAL A 181 -10.20 -2.89 -21.30
CA VAL A 181 -11.37 -2.04 -21.56
C VAL A 181 -11.20 -1.21 -22.82
N ARG A 182 -10.02 -0.60 -23.05
CA ARG A 182 -9.85 0.32 -24.17
C ARG A 182 -9.94 -0.39 -25.53
N PRO A 183 -9.21 -1.50 -25.79
CA PRO A 183 -9.37 -2.22 -27.03
C PRO A 183 -10.77 -2.81 -27.20
N LEU A 184 -11.35 -3.37 -26.12
CA LEU A 184 -12.67 -3.99 -26.17
C LEU A 184 -13.75 -2.97 -26.56
N ARG A 185 -13.70 -1.75 -26.02
CA ARG A 185 -14.62 -0.67 -26.38
C ARG A 185 -14.50 -0.23 -27.84
N ALA A 186 -13.30 -0.26 -28.40
CA ALA A 186 -13.08 0.05 -29.82
C ALA A 186 -13.60 -1.08 -30.74
N ALA A 187 -13.47 -2.33 -30.31
CA ALA A 187 -13.86 -3.49 -31.11
C ALA A 187 -15.36 -3.81 -31.07
N LEU A 188 -16.06 -3.47 -29.98
CA LEU A 188 -17.48 -3.79 -29.77
C LEU A 188 -18.42 -3.24 -30.86
N PRO A 189 -18.34 -1.95 -31.27
CA PRO A 189 -19.21 -1.42 -32.34
C PRO A 189 -18.84 -1.94 -33.73
N ALA A 190 -17.57 -2.27 -33.96
CA ALA A 190 -17.04 -2.69 -35.25
C ALA A 190 -17.29 -4.18 -35.57
N GLY A 191 -17.80 -4.96 -34.61
CA GLY A 191 -18.03 -6.40 -34.79
C GLY A 191 -16.75 -7.20 -35.06
N GLY A 192 -15.59 -6.67 -34.64
CA GLY A 192 -14.29 -7.29 -34.88
C GLY A 192 -14.13 -8.64 -34.16
N ASN A 193 -13.00 -9.31 -34.37
CA ASN A 193 -12.71 -10.61 -33.74
C ASN A 193 -12.47 -10.47 -32.22
N ILE A 194 -13.57 -10.47 -31.44
CA ILE A 194 -13.55 -10.34 -29.98
C ILE A 194 -12.72 -11.47 -29.34
N VAL A 195 -12.79 -12.69 -29.90
CA VAL A 195 -12.03 -13.84 -29.37
C VAL A 195 -10.53 -13.59 -29.46
N GLU A 196 -10.04 -13.09 -30.60
CA GLU A 196 -8.64 -12.71 -30.78
C GLU A 196 -8.21 -11.59 -29.84
N LEU A 197 -9.07 -10.58 -29.65
CA LEU A 197 -8.80 -9.50 -28.69
C LEU A 197 -8.68 -10.01 -27.26
N LEU A 198 -9.64 -10.83 -26.80
CA LEU A 198 -9.64 -11.39 -25.44
C LEU A 198 -8.40 -12.27 -25.20
N THR A 199 -8.04 -13.11 -26.17
CA THR A 199 -6.87 -14.00 -26.10
C THR A 199 -5.55 -13.22 -26.12
N ARG A 200 -5.39 -12.21 -26.98
CA ARG A 200 -4.22 -11.33 -26.99
C ARG A 200 -4.07 -10.57 -25.66
N THR A 201 -5.14 -9.97 -25.16
CA THR A 201 -5.11 -9.24 -23.89
C THR A 201 -4.78 -10.18 -22.72
N ARG A 202 -5.34 -11.39 -22.69
CA ARG A 202 -4.97 -12.42 -21.72
C ARG A 202 -3.47 -12.69 -21.77
N ASP A 203 -2.90 -12.89 -22.95
CA ASP A 203 -1.48 -13.24 -23.10
C ASP A 203 -0.56 -12.11 -22.66
N ILE A 204 -0.91 -10.86 -22.98
CA ILE A 204 -0.21 -9.66 -22.50
C ILE A 204 -0.26 -9.60 -20.97
N LEU A 205 -1.43 -9.81 -20.36
CA LEU A 205 -1.58 -9.76 -18.90
C LEU A 205 -0.80 -10.90 -18.21
N ARG A 206 -0.85 -12.12 -18.74
CA ARG A 206 -0.05 -13.25 -18.24
C ARG A 206 1.44 -12.97 -18.34
N ALA A 207 1.90 -12.40 -19.47
CA ALA A 207 3.28 -12.00 -19.64
C ALA A 207 3.71 -10.95 -18.61
N ARG A 208 2.87 -9.93 -18.34
CA ARG A 208 3.13 -8.92 -17.30
C ARG A 208 3.20 -9.53 -15.89
N ILE A 209 2.31 -10.45 -15.55
CA ILE A 209 2.33 -11.13 -14.24
C ILE A 209 3.62 -11.95 -14.09
N ARG A 210 3.94 -12.79 -15.07
CA ARG A 210 5.17 -13.60 -15.07
C ARG A 210 6.43 -12.73 -15.01
N MET A 211 6.46 -11.63 -15.75
CA MET A 211 7.58 -10.69 -15.72
C MET A 211 7.76 -10.09 -14.32
N LYS A 212 6.66 -9.71 -13.66
CA LYS A 212 6.70 -9.17 -12.31
C LYS A 212 7.17 -10.19 -11.27
N GLU A 213 6.71 -11.44 -11.39
CA GLU A 213 7.15 -12.54 -10.53
C GLU A 213 8.63 -12.86 -10.75
N LYS A 214 9.08 -12.91 -12.02
CA LYS A 214 10.48 -13.10 -12.38
C LYS A 214 11.36 -11.99 -11.81
N MET A 215 10.96 -10.72 -11.97
CA MET A 215 11.67 -9.57 -11.41
C MET A 215 11.73 -9.64 -9.87
N GLN A 216 10.65 -10.03 -9.20
CA GLN A 216 10.64 -10.22 -7.74
C GLN A 216 11.59 -11.33 -7.29
N SER A 217 11.61 -12.45 -8.01
CA SER A 217 12.53 -13.56 -7.73
C SER A 217 14.00 -13.16 -7.95
N MET A 218 14.32 -12.55 -9.09
CA MET A 218 15.67 -12.10 -9.42
C MET A 218 16.17 -11.04 -8.43
N THR A 219 15.32 -10.09 -8.05
CA THR A 219 15.68 -9.07 -7.05
C THR A 219 15.83 -9.66 -5.65
N ALA A 220 15.05 -10.68 -5.28
CA ALA A 220 15.24 -11.40 -4.02
C ALA A 220 16.60 -12.13 -3.98
N GLN A 221 16.97 -12.82 -5.07
CA GLN A 221 18.27 -13.47 -5.19
C GLN A 221 19.41 -12.46 -5.10
N ALA A 222 19.34 -11.35 -5.84
CA ALA A 222 20.37 -10.30 -5.81
C ALA A 222 20.49 -9.65 -4.41
N ARG A 223 19.38 -9.46 -3.69
CA ARG A 223 19.38 -8.98 -2.30
C ARG A 223 20.05 -9.97 -1.35
N LEU A 224 19.83 -11.27 -1.52
CA LEU A 224 20.48 -12.29 -0.71
C LEU A 224 21.99 -12.30 -0.95
N GLN A 225 22.43 -12.31 -2.21
CA GLN A 225 23.85 -12.25 -2.56
C GLN A 225 24.53 -10.98 -2.02
N ALA A 226 23.86 -9.83 -2.17
CA ALA A 226 24.30 -8.57 -1.57
C ALA A 226 24.44 -8.65 -0.04
N THR A 227 23.47 -9.26 0.63
CA THR A 227 23.46 -9.41 2.09
C THR A 227 24.62 -10.31 2.54
N VAL A 228 24.87 -11.41 1.83
CA VAL A 228 26.01 -12.31 2.11
C VAL A 228 27.35 -11.58 1.91
N LEU A 229 27.55 -10.91 0.77
CA LEU A 229 28.78 -10.19 0.47
C LEU A 229 29.04 -9.06 1.47
N THR A 230 27.99 -8.40 1.95
CA THR A 230 28.12 -7.29 2.90
C THR A 230 28.41 -7.76 4.33
N LEU A 231 27.93 -8.94 4.71
CA LEU A 231 28.21 -9.58 6.01
C LEU A 231 29.55 -10.34 6.04
N LEU A 232 30.13 -10.64 4.88
CA LEU A 232 31.33 -11.48 4.81
C LEU A 232 32.55 -10.87 5.52
N PRO A 233 32.96 -9.59 5.31
CA PRO A 233 34.09 -9.00 6.03
C PRO A 233 33.95 -8.96 7.56
N PRO A 234 32.81 -8.50 8.15
CA PRO A 234 32.64 -8.55 9.60
C PRO A 234 32.54 -9.98 10.14
N ALA A 235 31.97 -10.92 9.38
CA ALA A 235 31.97 -12.33 9.77
C ALA A 235 33.39 -12.92 9.80
N PHE A 236 34.22 -12.64 8.79
CA PHE A 236 35.64 -13.03 8.79
C PHE A 236 36.40 -12.41 9.95
N ALA A 237 36.20 -11.11 10.24
CA ALA A 237 36.83 -10.46 11.37
C ALA A 237 36.43 -11.11 12.72
N ALA A 238 35.17 -11.51 12.86
CA ALA A 238 34.66 -12.20 14.05
C ALA A 238 35.18 -13.65 14.19
N VAL A 239 35.37 -14.36 13.07
CA VAL A 239 35.98 -15.70 13.08
C VAL A 239 37.47 -15.60 13.43
N LEU A 240 38.20 -14.65 12.81
CA LEU A 240 39.61 -14.42 13.09
C LEU A 240 39.85 -14.03 14.55
N SER A 241 38.98 -13.21 15.14
CA SER A 241 39.11 -12.86 16.56
C SER A 241 38.84 -14.02 17.52
N ARG A 242 38.13 -15.06 17.09
CA ARG A 242 37.99 -16.31 17.87
C ARG A 242 39.18 -17.24 17.73
N ILE A 243 39.78 -17.30 16.54
CA ILE A 243 40.96 -18.15 16.27
C ILE A 243 42.21 -17.53 16.91
N ASP A 244 42.39 -16.22 16.74
CA ASP A 244 43.46 -15.43 17.36
C ASP A 244 42.85 -14.27 18.17
N PRO A 245 42.71 -14.41 19.49
CA PRO A 245 42.18 -13.37 20.37
C PRO A 245 43.03 -12.08 20.34
N ALA A 246 44.30 -12.15 19.95
CA ALA A 246 45.19 -11.01 19.84
C ALA A 246 45.07 -10.28 18.49
N PHE A 247 44.35 -10.83 17.50
CA PHE A 247 44.21 -10.24 16.17
C PHE A 247 43.61 -8.84 16.20
N LEU A 248 42.41 -8.67 16.78
CA LEU A 248 41.73 -7.38 16.86
C LEU A 248 42.50 -6.36 17.72
N PRO A 249 42.98 -6.70 18.93
CA PRO A 249 43.83 -5.80 19.73
C PRO A 249 45.10 -5.37 19.01
N ARG A 250 45.76 -6.26 18.26
CA ARG A 250 46.98 -5.94 17.49
C ARG A 250 46.66 -5.05 16.28
N ALA A 251 45.57 -5.33 15.56
CA ALA A 251 45.12 -4.53 14.43
C ALA A 251 44.65 -3.13 14.86
N LEU A 252 43.99 -3.00 16.00
CA LEU A 252 43.56 -1.71 16.56
C LEU A 252 44.64 -1.01 17.39
N GLY A 253 45.72 -1.71 17.77
CA GLY A 253 46.80 -1.14 18.57
C GLY A 253 47.74 -0.24 17.77
N THR A 254 47.89 -0.48 16.47
CA THR A 254 48.80 0.27 15.59
C THR A 254 48.07 1.34 14.76
N ALA A 255 48.71 2.48 14.51
CA ALA A 255 48.14 3.54 13.67
C ALA A 255 47.83 3.04 12.24
N GLN A 256 48.69 2.18 11.69
CA GLN A 256 48.53 1.58 10.37
C GLN A 256 47.33 0.62 10.32
N GLY A 257 47.13 -0.23 11.33
CA GLY A 257 46.01 -1.17 11.36
C GLY A 257 44.65 -0.48 11.50
N LYS A 258 44.56 0.61 12.28
CA LYS A 258 43.36 1.47 12.34
C LYS A 258 43.05 2.08 10.97
N ALA A 259 44.05 2.59 10.25
CA ALA A 259 43.87 3.19 8.93
C ALA A 259 43.34 2.17 7.90
N ILE A 260 43.88 0.94 7.91
CA ILE A 260 43.44 -0.14 7.01
C ILE A 260 41.99 -0.56 7.33
N LEU A 261 41.65 -0.74 8.60
CA LEU A 261 40.28 -1.09 9.02
C LEU A 261 39.28 0.02 8.67
N ALA A 262 39.64 1.29 8.86
CA ALA A 262 38.82 2.43 8.48
C ALA A 262 38.61 2.51 6.97
N ALA A 263 39.67 2.32 6.17
CA ALA A 263 39.57 2.27 4.71
C ALA A 263 38.69 1.10 4.25
N ALA A 264 38.87 -0.10 4.82
CA ALA A 264 38.06 -1.27 4.51
C ALA A 264 36.58 -1.05 4.84
N ALA A 265 36.28 -0.47 6.01
CA ALA A 265 34.92 -0.14 6.42
C ALA A 265 34.28 0.91 5.50
N PHE A 266 35.05 1.92 5.07
CA PHE A 266 34.60 2.94 4.15
C PHE A 266 34.30 2.38 2.75
N LEU A 267 35.20 1.56 2.19
CA LEU A 267 34.97 0.85 0.93
C LEU A 267 33.76 -0.09 1.02
N GLN A 268 33.61 -0.80 2.14
CA GLN A 268 32.46 -1.68 2.37
C GLN A 268 31.15 -0.89 2.40
N PHE A 269 31.14 0.27 3.05
CA PHE A 269 29.99 1.17 3.10
C PHE A 269 29.62 1.70 1.71
N LEU A 270 30.61 2.14 0.92
CA LEU A 270 30.41 2.56 -0.47
C LEU A 270 29.86 1.43 -1.36
N GLY A 271 30.37 0.21 -1.20
CA GLY A 271 29.87 -0.97 -1.90
C GLY A 271 28.40 -1.25 -1.57
N TRP A 272 28.04 -1.20 -0.29
CA TRP A 272 26.67 -1.37 0.17
C TRP A 272 25.72 -0.29 -0.38
N LEU A 273 26.14 0.97 -0.41
CA LEU A 273 25.36 2.06 -1.01
C LEU A 273 25.12 1.84 -2.51
N SER A 274 26.17 1.44 -3.23
CA SER A 274 26.10 1.17 -4.67
C SER A 274 25.12 0.06 -4.98
N ILE A 275 25.19 -1.05 -4.23
CA ILE A 275 24.25 -2.16 -4.37
C ILE A 275 22.82 -1.74 -4.05
N ARG A 276 22.60 -0.96 -2.97
CA ARG A 276 21.27 -0.44 -2.63
C ARG A 276 20.68 0.44 -3.73
N LYS A 277 21.50 1.26 -4.40
CA LYS A 277 21.08 2.12 -5.51
C LYS A 277 20.68 1.32 -6.74
N ILE A 278 21.42 0.27 -7.08
CA ILE A 278 21.09 -0.62 -8.21
C ILE A 278 19.79 -1.38 -7.94
N LEU A 279 19.60 -1.87 -6.70
CA LEU A 279 18.43 -2.66 -6.31
C LEU A 279 17.17 -1.85 -5.97
N SER A 280 17.27 -0.52 -5.87
CA SER A 280 16.14 0.37 -5.56
C SER A 280 15.38 0.85 -6.79
N VAL A 281 15.88 0.58 -7.99
CA VAL A 281 15.19 0.87 -9.25
C VAL A 281 13.89 0.08 -9.27
N LYS A 282 12.78 0.77 -8.99
CA LYS A 282 11.43 0.25 -9.21
C LYS A 282 11.21 0.15 -10.72
N PRO A 283 10.61 -0.95 -11.21
CA PRO A 283 10.05 -0.97 -12.55
C PRO A 283 8.90 0.05 -12.68
#